data_AF-A0A1H4I2G8-F1
#
_entry.id   AF-A0A1H4I2G8-F1
#
_cell.length_a   1.000
_cell.length_b   1.000
_cell.length_c   1.000
_cell.angle_alpha   90.00
_cell.angle_beta   90.00
_cell.angle_gamma   90.00
#
_symmetry.space_group_name_H-M   'P 1'
#
loop_
_entity.id
_entity.type
_entity.pdbx_description
1 polymer ?
#
loop_
_entity_poly.entity_id
_entity_poly.type
_entity_poly.pdbx_seq_one_letter_code
_entity_poly.pdbx_strand_id
1 'polypeptide(L)'
;MSEHTIIPLTISHSLIAAEWDSERNKKLTPDDVHAASHRRAWWVCQYGHVEFNPVRIRVRDIGCAACKSARWKKEMAERIKLRHELEGTFKDLEYHPEMSLKEIFKVTTPMEGSLDDLINKKVEARIYNCLLRARLDTVDEILELNYEELCRVRNLGDLSIRRLYEVLKDYASKNADSLSSES
;
A
#
# COMPACT_ATOMS: atom_id res chain seq x y z
N MET A 1 31.95 43.20 -17.06
CA MET A 1 31.63 41.78 -17.31
C MET A 1 30.78 41.33 -16.13
N SER A 2 29.50 41.06 -16.34
CA SER A 2 28.60 40.63 -15.26
C SER A 2 28.99 39.23 -14.81
N GLU A 3 29.37 39.08 -13.54
CA GLU A 3 29.50 37.78 -12.89
C GLU A 3 28.11 37.14 -12.85
N HIS A 4 27.86 36.17 -13.73
CA HIS A 4 26.67 35.35 -13.62
C HIS A 4 26.89 34.36 -12.48
N THR A 5 26.36 34.68 -11.30
CA THR A 5 26.36 33.77 -10.16
C THR A 5 25.61 32.49 -10.53
N ILE A 6 26.33 31.38 -10.63
CA ILE A 6 25.76 30.06 -10.85
C ILE A 6 25.14 29.62 -9.52
N ILE A 7 23.81 29.59 -9.44
CA ILE A 7 23.09 29.12 -8.25
C ILE A 7 22.97 27.59 -8.31
N PRO A 8 23.42 26.87 -7.27
CA PRO A 8 23.25 25.42 -7.15
C PRO A 8 21.81 24.93 -7.31
N LEU A 9 21.63 23.69 -7.77
CA LEU A 9 20.32 23.09 -7.95
C LEU A 9 19.62 22.86 -6.60
N THR A 10 20.38 22.49 -5.56
CA THR A 10 19.90 22.37 -4.16
C THR A 10 19.17 23.62 -3.68
N ILE A 11 19.70 24.80 -4.01
CA ILE A 11 19.16 26.09 -3.59
C ILE A 11 18.01 26.54 -4.50
N SER A 12 18.23 26.49 -5.81
CA SER A 12 17.26 27.02 -6.78
C SER A 12 16.02 26.14 -6.97
N HIS A 13 16.15 24.81 -6.80
CA HIS A 13 15.11 23.82 -7.08
C HIS A 13 15.19 22.63 -6.11
N SER A 14 14.99 22.90 -4.81
CA SER A 14 15.13 21.90 -3.74
C SER A 14 14.29 20.63 -3.95
N LEU A 15 13.06 20.76 -4.46
CA LEU A 15 12.18 19.61 -4.78
C LEU A 15 12.75 18.73 -5.89
N ILE A 16 13.40 19.32 -6.89
CA ILE A 16 14.06 18.56 -7.96
C ILE A 16 15.34 17.91 -7.45
N ALA A 17 16.11 18.63 -6.61
CA ALA A 17 17.30 18.09 -5.98
C ALA A 17 16.98 16.89 -5.06
N ALA A 18 15.80 16.85 -4.45
CA ALA A 18 15.34 15.72 -3.63
C ALA A 18 15.14 14.43 -4.44
N GLU A 19 14.94 14.52 -5.76
CA GLU A 19 14.85 13.35 -6.64
C GLU A 19 16.22 12.84 -7.11
N TRP A 20 17.33 13.40 -6.63
CA TRP A 20 18.66 13.01 -7.05
C TRP A 20 19.05 11.62 -6.57
N ASP A 21 19.45 10.76 -7.50
CA ASP A 21 19.95 9.42 -7.17
C ASP A 21 21.44 9.48 -6.77
N SER A 22 21.69 9.69 -5.48
CA SER A 22 23.07 9.81 -4.96
C SER A 22 23.89 8.53 -5.16
N GLU A 23 23.25 7.35 -5.08
CA GLU A 23 23.93 6.07 -5.26
C GLU A 23 24.46 5.91 -6.69
N ARG A 24 23.62 6.22 -7.70
CA ARG A 24 24.00 6.11 -9.11
C ARG A 24 24.88 7.26 -9.59
N ASN A 25 24.70 8.48 -9.06
CA ASN A 25 25.50 9.65 -9.45
C ASN A 25 26.85 9.74 -8.75
N LYS A 26 27.09 8.92 -7.71
CA LYS A 26 28.37 8.78 -7.01
C LYS A 26 28.86 10.13 -6.48
N LYS A 27 29.92 10.68 -7.08
CA LYS A 27 30.57 11.93 -6.64
C LYS A 27 29.86 13.20 -7.16
N LEU A 28 28.94 13.07 -8.12
CA LEU A 28 28.21 14.21 -8.65
C LEU A 28 27.02 14.51 -7.73
N THR A 29 26.99 15.71 -7.17
CA THR A 29 25.95 16.18 -6.26
C THR A 29 25.06 17.25 -6.92
N PRO A 30 23.87 17.52 -6.38
CA PRO A 30 23.05 18.63 -6.86
C PRO A 30 23.68 20.02 -6.60
N ASP A 31 24.68 20.12 -5.71
CA ASP A 31 25.43 21.37 -5.51
C ASP A 31 26.41 21.67 -6.66
N ASP A 32 26.84 20.63 -7.39
CA ASP A 32 27.79 20.72 -8.51
C ASP A 32 27.14 21.14 -9.85
N VAL A 33 25.82 21.36 -9.86
CA VAL A 33 25.03 21.66 -11.05
C VAL A 33 24.04 22.78 -10.80
N HIS A 34 23.70 23.50 -11.86
CA HIS A 34 22.67 24.54 -11.84
C HIS A 34 21.50 24.13 -12.74
N ALA A 35 20.36 24.83 -12.58
CA ALA A 35 19.10 24.50 -13.23
C ALA A 35 19.18 24.33 -14.75
N ALA A 36 19.99 25.13 -15.44
CA ALA A 36 20.15 25.08 -16.90
C ALA A 36 21.24 24.08 -17.38
N SER A 37 21.82 23.29 -16.49
CA SER A 37 22.94 22.41 -16.84
C SER A 37 22.56 21.34 -17.86
N HIS A 38 23.48 21.09 -18.80
CA HIS A 38 23.37 20.02 -19.78
C HIS A 38 23.88 18.67 -19.26
N ARG A 39 24.48 18.64 -18.05
CA ARG A 39 24.96 17.41 -17.42
C ARG A 39 23.78 16.47 -17.18
N ARG A 40 23.97 15.19 -17.51
CA ARG A 40 22.99 14.14 -17.25
C ARG A 40 23.24 13.54 -15.87
N ALA A 41 22.16 13.27 -15.18
CA ALA A 41 22.17 12.64 -13.88
C ALA A 41 21.06 11.60 -13.81
N TRP A 42 21.20 10.67 -12.86
CA TRP A 42 20.17 9.73 -12.48
C TRP A 42 19.21 10.38 -11.49
N TRP A 43 17.91 10.17 -11.72
CA TRP A 43 16.82 10.70 -10.91
C TRP A 43 15.93 9.55 -10.47
N VAL A 44 15.41 9.62 -9.25
CA VAL A 44 14.36 8.74 -8.73
C VAL A 44 13.20 9.60 -8.28
N CYS A 45 12.06 9.48 -8.95
CA CYS A 45 10.86 10.21 -8.53
C CYS A 45 10.27 9.61 -7.25
N GLN A 46 9.33 10.33 -6.61
CA GLN A 46 8.67 9.89 -5.38
C GLN A 46 7.96 8.52 -5.47
N TYR A 47 7.68 8.04 -6.69
CA TYR A 47 7.07 6.73 -6.94
C TYR A 47 8.10 5.64 -7.30
N GLY A 48 9.40 5.92 -7.18
CA GLY A 48 10.49 4.97 -7.42
C GLY A 48 10.91 4.81 -8.88
N HIS A 49 10.34 5.58 -9.82
CA HIS A 49 10.74 5.50 -11.23
C HIS A 49 12.11 6.16 -11.44
N VAL A 50 12.98 5.44 -12.15
CA VAL A 50 14.36 5.85 -12.42
C VAL A 50 14.47 6.43 -13.83
N GLU A 51 15.12 7.59 -13.95
CA GLU A 51 15.40 8.20 -15.25
C GLU A 51 16.82 8.76 -15.35
N PHE A 52 17.40 8.74 -16.56
CA PHE A 52 18.70 9.32 -16.84
C PHE A 52 18.57 10.52 -17.80
N ASN A 53 18.41 11.72 -17.25
CA ASN A 53 18.05 12.92 -17.99
C ASN A 53 18.99 14.11 -17.66
N PRO A 54 19.16 15.07 -18.60
CA PRO A 54 19.86 16.32 -18.29
C PRO A 54 19.15 17.11 -17.18
N VAL A 55 19.92 17.79 -16.32
CA VAL A 55 19.38 18.66 -15.26
C VAL A 55 18.35 19.65 -15.79
N ARG A 56 18.68 20.35 -16.89
CA ARG A 56 17.74 21.30 -17.54
C ARG A 56 16.41 20.69 -17.95
N ILE A 57 16.38 19.42 -18.34
CA ILE A 57 15.15 18.73 -18.74
C ILE A 57 14.36 18.36 -17.49
N ARG A 58 15.02 17.81 -16.46
CA ARG A 58 14.36 17.46 -15.20
C ARG A 58 13.75 18.68 -14.51
N VAL A 59 14.43 19.83 -14.56
CA VAL A 59 13.92 21.09 -13.99
C VAL A 59 12.71 21.60 -14.77
N ARG A 60 12.76 21.57 -16.10
CA ARG A 60 11.65 22.08 -16.94
C ARG A 60 10.43 21.18 -16.90
N ASP A 61 10.64 19.86 -16.90
CA ASP A 61 9.56 18.89 -17.05
C ASP A 61 9.09 18.41 -15.66
N ILE A 62 7.86 18.76 -15.29
CA ILE A 62 7.27 18.31 -14.02
C ILE A 62 7.00 16.80 -14.09
N GLY A 63 7.57 16.04 -13.17
CA GLY A 63 7.43 14.58 -13.08
C GLY A 63 8.14 13.78 -14.18
N CYS A 64 8.28 12.47 -13.95
CA CYS A 64 8.95 11.53 -14.85
C CYS A 64 8.04 11.04 -16.00
N ALA A 65 8.63 10.58 -17.11
CA ALA A 65 7.92 10.04 -18.27
C ALA A 65 7.10 8.78 -17.91
N ALA A 66 7.62 7.94 -17.01
CA ALA A 66 6.89 6.78 -16.51
C ALA A 66 5.56 7.19 -15.85
N CYS A 67 5.59 8.21 -14.98
CA CYS A 67 4.38 8.76 -14.35
C CYS A 67 3.41 9.41 -15.35
N LYS A 68 3.92 9.91 -16.48
CA LYS A 68 3.09 10.52 -17.53
C LYS A 68 2.45 9.50 -18.46
N SER A 69 2.93 8.25 -18.44
CA SER A 69 2.42 7.19 -19.31
C SER A 69 0.94 6.93 -19.07
N ALA A 70 0.20 6.64 -20.16
CA ALA A 70 -1.22 6.29 -20.06
C ALA A 70 -1.44 5.06 -19.18
N ARG A 71 -0.51 4.10 -19.22
CA ARG A 71 -0.52 2.90 -18.37
C ARG A 71 -0.47 3.26 -16.89
N TRP A 72 0.52 4.06 -16.46
CA TRP A 72 0.64 4.46 -15.06
C TRP A 72 -0.54 5.32 -14.59
N LYS A 73 -1.03 6.23 -15.43
CA LYS A 73 -2.22 7.05 -15.08
C LYS A 73 -3.44 6.18 -14.82
N LYS A 74 -3.66 5.16 -15.65
CA LYS A 74 -4.74 4.18 -15.46
C LYS A 74 -4.54 3.39 -14.16
N GLU A 75 -3.34 2.84 -13.96
CA GLU A 75 -2.99 2.07 -12.77
C GLU A 75 -3.13 2.89 -11.48
N MET A 76 -2.64 4.14 -11.48
CA MET A 76 -2.75 5.04 -10.34
C MET A 76 -4.20 5.45 -10.08
N ALA A 77 -4.99 5.74 -11.12
CA ALA A 77 -6.42 6.03 -10.96
C ALA A 77 -7.18 4.82 -10.41
N GLU A 78 -6.84 3.61 -10.85
CA GLU A 78 -7.38 2.36 -10.32
C GLU A 78 -7.00 2.20 -8.85
N ARG A 79 -5.73 2.41 -8.47
CA ARG A 79 -5.28 2.36 -7.07
C ARG A 79 -5.97 3.40 -6.18
N ILE A 80 -6.20 4.61 -6.69
CA ILE A 80 -6.92 5.66 -5.96
C ILE A 80 -8.39 5.27 -5.79
N LYS A 81 -9.04 4.76 -6.86
CA LYS A 81 -10.42 4.28 -6.80
C LYS A 81 -10.57 3.15 -5.79
N LEU A 82 -9.69 2.17 -5.88
CA LEU A 82 -9.63 1.02 -4.98
C LEU A 82 -9.42 1.42 -3.51
N ARG A 83 -8.68 2.51 -3.24
CA ARG A 83 -8.52 3.09 -1.91
C ARG A 83 -9.74 3.92 -1.44
N HIS A 84 -10.71 4.22 -2.29
CA HIS A 84 -11.89 5.00 -1.88
C HIS A 84 -13.17 4.18 -1.85
N GLU A 85 -13.26 3.11 -2.63
CA GLU A 85 -14.42 2.23 -2.71
C GLU A 85 -14.06 0.85 -2.17
N LEU A 86 -14.84 0.35 -1.21
CA LEU A 86 -14.75 -1.05 -0.78
C LEU A 86 -15.60 -1.90 -1.73
N GLU A 87 -14.96 -2.79 -2.49
CA GLU A 87 -15.63 -3.70 -3.43
C GLU A 87 -16.10 -5.01 -2.77
N GLY A 88 -15.79 -5.21 -1.48
CA GLY A 88 -16.04 -6.43 -0.74
C GLY A 88 -15.10 -7.56 -1.15
N THR A 89 -13.90 -7.27 -1.63
CA THR A 89 -12.92 -8.25 -2.12
C THR A 89 -11.69 -8.29 -1.23
N PHE A 90 -10.93 -9.39 -1.27
CA PHE A 90 -9.66 -9.47 -0.52
C PHE A 90 -8.72 -8.30 -0.79
N LYS A 91 -8.76 -7.74 -2.00
CA LYS A 91 -7.93 -6.60 -2.37
C LYS A 91 -8.21 -5.36 -1.52
N ASP A 92 -9.41 -5.23 -0.94
CA ASP A 92 -9.72 -4.12 -0.04
C ASP A 92 -8.78 -4.10 1.18
N LEU A 93 -8.39 -5.26 1.71
CA LEU A 93 -7.37 -5.36 2.76
C LEU A 93 -5.99 -4.86 2.30
N GLU A 94 -5.61 -5.17 1.06
CA GLU A 94 -4.31 -4.77 0.51
C GLU A 94 -4.26 -3.25 0.23
N TYR A 95 -5.41 -2.66 -0.13
CA TYR A 95 -5.49 -1.25 -0.52
C TYR A 95 -5.76 -0.30 0.65
N HIS A 96 -6.35 -0.82 1.73
CA HIS A 96 -6.69 -0.11 2.96
C HIS A 96 -6.00 -0.77 4.18
N PRO A 97 -4.66 -0.76 4.26
CA PRO A 97 -3.92 -1.40 5.35
C PRO A 97 -4.25 -0.83 6.74
N GLU A 98 -4.83 0.36 6.81
CA GLU A 98 -5.31 1.01 8.02
C GLU A 98 -6.65 0.47 8.53
N MET A 99 -7.45 -0.18 7.66
CA MET A 99 -8.79 -0.65 8.02
C MET A 99 -8.76 -2.05 8.63
N SER A 100 -9.56 -2.26 9.66
CA SER A 100 -9.78 -3.61 10.20
C SER A 100 -10.74 -4.41 9.31
N LEU A 101 -10.67 -5.74 9.44
CA LEU A 101 -11.63 -6.65 8.78
C LEU A 101 -13.08 -6.29 9.11
N LYS A 102 -13.36 -5.87 10.34
CA LYS A 102 -14.67 -5.40 10.80
C LYS A 102 -15.17 -4.21 10.00
N GLU A 103 -14.31 -3.21 9.78
CA GLU A 103 -14.66 -2.03 8.99
C GLU A 103 -14.86 -2.38 7.51
N ILE A 104 -14.01 -3.24 6.95
CA ILE A 104 -14.10 -3.71 5.56
C ILE A 104 -15.41 -4.49 5.34
N PHE A 105 -15.78 -5.37 6.28
CA PHE A 105 -17.04 -6.12 6.22
C PHE A 105 -18.25 -5.34 6.70
N LYS A 106 -18.07 -4.10 7.17
CA LYS A 106 -19.12 -3.24 7.72
C LYS A 106 -19.90 -3.90 8.86
N VAL A 107 -19.21 -4.68 9.69
CA VAL A 107 -19.79 -5.35 10.86
C VAL A 107 -19.92 -4.33 11.99
N THR A 108 -21.16 -3.92 12.28
CA THR A 108 -21.45 -2.87 13.29
C THR A 108 -21.83 -3.45 14.65
N THR A 109 -22.17 -4.73 14.71
CA THR A 109 -22.56 -5.45 15.92
C THR A 109 -21.48 -6.47 16.30
N PRO A 110 -21.22 -6.69 17.61
CA PRO A 110 -20.35 -7.77 18.06
C PRO A 110 -20.83 -9.11 17.50
N MET A 111 -19.91 -9.92 16.99
CA MET A 111 -20.23 -11.26 16.50
C MET A 111 -19.92 -12.29 17.58
N GLU A 112 -20.97 -12.87 18.15
CA GLU A 112 -20.80 -14.02 19.03
C GLU A 112 -20.36 -15.23 18.20
N GLY A 113 -19.13 -15.70 18.44
CA GLY A 113 -18.56 -16.83 17.72
C GLY A 113 -17.14 -17.13 18.19
N SER A 114 -16.85 -18.41 18.40
CA SER A 114 -15.50 -18.89 18.72
C SER A 114 -14.72 -19.24 17.45
N LEU A 115 -13.41 -19.41 17.60
CA LEU A 115 -12.55 -19.90 16.52
C LEU A 115 -12.99 -21.29 16.01
N ASP A 116 -13.56 -22.14 16.87
CA ASP A 116 -14.07 -23.46 16.48
C ASP A 116 -15.37 -23.35 15.64
N ASP A 117 -16.16 -22.28 15.81
CA ASP A 117 -17.34 -22.00 14.99
C ASP A 117 -16.97 -21.43 13.62
N LEU A 118 -15.87 -20.67 13.57
CA LEU A 118 -15.37 -20.04 12.36
C LEU A 118 -14.60 -21.03 11.46
N ILE A 119 -13.69 -21.81 12.03
CA ILE A 119 -12.70 -22.59 11.26
C ILE A 119 -12.82 -24.07 11.56
N ASN A 120 -13.00 -24.87 10.50
CA ASN A 120 -12.93 -26.32 10.64
C ASN A 120 -11.48 -26.78 10.81
N LYS A 121 -11.07 -27.06 12.06
CA LYS A 121 -9.71 -27.51 12.40
C LYS A 121 -9.22 -28.76 11.66
N LYS A 122 -10.11 -29.60 11.10
CA LYS A 122 -9.71 -30.76 10.29
C LYS A 122 -9.35 -30.40 8.85
N VAL A 123 -9.93 -29.32 8.33
CA VAL A 123 -9.71 -28.86 6.95
C VAL A 123 -8.65 -27.76 6.91
N GLU A 124 -8.75 -26.80 7.84
CA GLU A 124 -7.98 -25.55 7.84
C GLU A 124 -7.03 -25.49 9.05
N ALA A 125 -6.41 -26.64 9.37
CA ALA A 125 -5.56 -26.83 10.55
C ALA A 125 -4.46 -25.77 10.68
N ARG A 126 -3.90 -25.30 9.56
CA ARG A 126 -2.86 -24.25 9.58
C ARG A 126 -3.41 -22.93 10.11
N ILE A 127 -4.55 -22.48 9.60
CA ILE A 127 -5.16 -21.21 9.98
C ILE A 127 -5.53 -21.27 11.46
N TYR A 128 -6.27 -22.31 11.86
CA TYR A 128 -6.68 -22.56 13.24
C TYR A 128 -5.49 -22.51 14.21
N ASN A 129 -4.43 -23.29 13.94
CA ASN A 129 -3.27 -23.35 14.83
C ASN A 129 -2.44 -22.05 14.86
N CYS A 130 -2.48 -21.24 13.81
CA CYS A 130 -1.78 -19.94 13.81
C CYS A 130 -2.54 -18.93 14.67
N LEU A 131 -3.86 -18.85 14.51
CA LEU A 131 -4.73 -17.95 15.28
C LEU A 131 -4.75 -18.31 16.78
N LEU A 132 -4.93 -19.60 17.11
CA LEU A 132 -4.89 -20.08 18.49
C LEU A 132 -3.56 -19.75 19.20
N ARG A 133 -2.42 -19.89 18.50
CA ARG A 133 -1.11 -19.52 19.08
C ARG A 133 -0.93 -18.01 19.24
N ALA A 134 -1.60 -17.23 18.41
CA ALA A 134 -1.66 -15.78 18.52
C ALA A 134 -2.67 -15.30 19.57
N ARG A 135 -3.39 -16.23 20.23
CA ARG A 135 -4.47 -15.93 21.20
C ARG A 135 -5.62 -15.16 20.57
N LEU A 136 -5.99 -15.56 19.36
CA LEU A 136 -7.15 -15.07 18.63
C LEU A 136 -8.19 -16.18 18.64
N ASP A 137 -8.98 -16.21 19.71
CA ASP A 137 -9.86 -17.34 20.06
C ASP A 137 -11.32 -17.04 19.71
N THR A 138 -11.64 -15.79 19.41
CA THR A 138 -12.99 -15.32 19.06
C THR A 138 -13.03 -14.68 17.67
N VAL A 139 -14.21 -14.67 17.04
CA VAL A 139 -14.42 -14.04 15.73
C VAL A 139 -14.17 -12.53 15.82
N ASP A 140 -14.64 -11.87 16.88
CA ASP A 140 -14.45 -10.43 17.08
C ASP A 140 -12.97 -10.05 17.17
N GLU A 141 -12.15 -10.79 17.92
CA GLU A 141 -10.70 -10.54 18.00
C GLU A 141 -10.02 -10.61 16.62
N ILE A 142 -10.46 -11.53 15.77
CA ILE A 142 -9.92 -11.67 14.41
C ILE A 142 -10.42 -10.52 13.52
N LEU A 143 -11.69 -10.13 13.66
CA LEU A 143 -12.28 -9.03 12.90
C LEU A 143 -11.66 -7.66 13.22
N GLU A 144 -11.09 -7.48 14.41
CA GLU A 144 -10.38 -6.24 14.76
C GLU A 144 -9.01 -6.12 14.07
N LEU A 145 -8.49 -7.18 13.44
CA LEU A 145 -7.20 -7.15 12.77
C LEU A 145 -7.25 -6.48 11.40
N ASN A 146 -6.18 -5.73 11.08
CA ASN A 146 -5.91 -5.25 9.72
C ASN A 146 -4.96 -6.18 8.94
N TYR A 147 -4.73 -5.89 7.65
CA TYR A 147 -3.88 -6.72 6.78
C TYR A 147 -2.45 -6.87 7.29
N GLU A 148 -1.86 -5.81 7.86
CA GLU A 148 -0.48 -5.84 8.34
C GLU A 148 -0.35 -6.72 9.58
N GLU A 149 -1.32 -6.67 10.49
CA GLU A 149 -1.38 -7.51 11.68
C GLU A 149 -1.60 -8.98 11.33
N LEU A 150 -2.47 -9.28 10.35
CA LEU A 150 -2.64 -10.63 9.81
C LEU A 150 -1.31 -11.16 9.24
N CYS A 151 -0.56 -10.33 8.52
CA CYS A 151 0.76 -10.69 8.00
C CYS A 151 1.81 -10.95 9.10
N ARG A 152 1.64 -10.35 10.28
CA ARG A 152 2.52 -10.55 11.45
C ARG A 152 2.19 -11.83 12.22
N VAL A 153 1.02 -12.43 12.02
CA VAL A 153 0.67 -13.71 12.67
C VAL A 153 1.66 -14.79 12.21
N ARG A 154 2.42 -15.31 13.17
CA ARG A 154 3.52 -16.25 12.90
C ARG A 154 3.02 -17.46 12.11
N ASN A 155 3.68 -17.73 10.97
CA ASN A 155 3.39 -18.83 10.05
C ASN A 155 2.03 -18.75 9.33
N LEU A 156 1.31 -17.63 9.40
CA LEU A 156 0.12 -17.38 8.60
C LEU A 156 0.56 -16.81 7.24
N GLY A 157 0.55 -17.65 6.19
CA GLY A 157 0.96 -17.23 4.85
C GLY A 157 -0.18 -16.59 4.07
N ASP A 158 0.13 -15.86 2.98
CA ASP A 158 -0.85 -15.12 2.16
C ASP A 158 -2.06 -15.97 1.73
N LEU A 159 -1.84 -17.21 1.26
CA LEU A 159 -2.93 -18.11 0.90
C LEU A 159 -3.85 -18.46 2.08
N SER A 160 -3.29 -18.58 3.28
CA SER A 160 -4.05 -18.81 4.52
C SER A 160 -4.83 -17.57 4.93
N ILE A 161 -4.26 -16.37 4.75
CA ILE A 161 -4.94 -15.09 5.03
C ILE A 161 -6.10 -14.89 4.05
N ARG A 162 -5.89 -15.14 2.75
CA ARG A 162 -6.96 -15.13 1.74
C ARG A 162 -8.07 -16.10 2.10
N ARG A 163 -7.72 -17.31 2.50
CA ARG A 163 -8.72 -18.31 2.89
C ARG A 163 -9.50 -17.87 4.13
N LEU A 164 -8.82 -17.34 5.15
CA LEU A 164 -9.43 -16.80 6.36
C LEU A 164 -10.41 -15.67 6.04
N TYR A 165 -10.02 -14.76 5.14
CA TYR A 165 -10.87 -13.66 4.69
C TYR A 165 -12.18 -14.17 4.08
N GLU A 166 -12.13 -15.15 3.17
CA GLU A 166 -13.36 -15.72 2.57
C GLU A 166 -14.27 -16.37 3.62
N VAL A 167 -13.68 -17.11 4.58
CA VAL A 167 -14.44 -17.75 5.67
C VAL A 167 -15.13 -16.69 6.55
N LEU A 168 -14.40 -15.63 6.93
CA LEU A 168 -14.95 -14.53 7.72
C LEU A 168 -16.03 -13.77 6.95
N LYS A 169 -15.83 -13.53 5.65
CA LYS A 169 -16.81 -12.88 4.80
C LYS A 169 -18.11 -13.68 4.74
N ASP A 170 -18.02 -14.98 4.51
CA ASP A 170 -19.18 -15.89 4.52
C ASP A 170 -19.86 -15.92 5.90
N TYR A 171 -19.09 -15.91 6.98
CA TYR A 171 -19.61 -15.85 8.35
C TYR A 171 -20.35 -14.53 8.61
N ALA A 172 -19.76 -13.39 8.21
CA ALA A 172 -20.34 -12.06 8.36
C ALA A 172 -21.67 -11.94 7.58
N SER A 173 -21.72 -12.41 6.34
CA SER A 173 -22.95 -12.39 5.54
C SER A 173 -24.08 -13.22 6.16
N LYS A 174 -23.80 -14.45 6.63
CA LYS A 174 -24.83 -15.30 7.25
C LYS A 174 -25.44 -14.68 8.50
N ASN A 175 -24.63 -14.02 9.32
CA ASN A 175 -25.10 -13.37 10.54
C ASN A 175 -25.85 -12.06 10.25
N ALA A 176 -25.51 -11.35 9.17
CA ALA A 176 -26.28 -10.20 8.72
C ALA A 176 -27.69 -10.60 8.25
N ASP A 177 -27.82 -11.73 7.56
CA ASP A 177 -29.12 -12.23 7.08
C ASP A 177 -30.04 -12.68 8.23
N SER A 178 -29.49 -13.32 9.27
CA SER A 178 -30.28 -13.75 10.46
C SER A 178 -30.87 -12.60 11.26
N LEU A 179 -30.25 -11.41 11.24
CA LEU A 179 -30.77 -10.22 11.91
C LEU A 179 -31.91 -9.55 11.13
N SER A 180 -32.00 -9.80 9.82
CA SER A 180 -33.04 -9.23 8.95
C SER A 180 -34.33 -10.05 8.87
N SER A 181 -34.32 -11.29 9.36
CA SER A 181 -35.48 -12.19 9.40
C SER A 181 -36.24 -12.20 10.73
N GLU A 182 -35.74 -11.49 11.74
CA GLU A 182 -36.40 -11.28 13.05
C GLU A 182 -37.09 -9.90 13.18
N SER A 183 -37.22 -9.14 12.08
CA SER A 183 -37.91 -7.84 12.02
C SER A 183 -39.33 -7.92 11.46
#